data_AF-A0A921ZPK2-F1
#
_entry.id   AF-A0A921ZPK2-F1
#
_cell.length_a   1.000
_cell.length_b   1.000
_cell.length_c   1.000
_cell.angle_alpha   90.00
_cell.angle_beta   90.00
_cell.angle_gamma   90.00
#
_symmetry.space_group_name_H-M   'P 1'
#
loop_
_entity.id
_entity.type
_entity.pdbx_description
1 polymer ?
#
loop_
_entity_poly.entity_id
_entity_poly.type
_entity_poly.pdbx_seq_one_letter_code
_entity_poly.pdbx_strand_id
1 'polypeptide(L)'
;MLAACLPDHFMHAAGDHDAILLILLLQRLNTKAEIILGQIRERFPAVNVWDREVVMKTHTAVQYSFRCQLEYQLHMIQCVVSMWSLALDTCAPETLLRAASALPDAAQQERALDAAAHLLKANELDENCSLDGIERCWTYLAAMWSALNLGSTGPALCRDGVVHACCALEALARAVHADASALTQILQQSERNLELGQLHEAMMASTSALQQQLKALRRRLPPGANLSAAGIDPQASTAQYCDRSQTC
;
A
#
# COMPACT_ATOMS: atom_id res chain seq x y z
N MET A 1 31.96 -17.28 -19.86
CA MET A 1 32.42 -16.54 -21.06
C MET A 1 31.90 -15.10 -21.13
N LEU A 2 30.66 -14.79 -20.76
CA LEU A 2 30.17 -13.39 -20.75
C LEU A 2 30.78 -12.52 -19.62
N ALA A 3 31.04 -13.10 -18.44
CA ALA A 3 31.65 -12.36 -17.33
C ALA A 3 33.06 -11.83 -17.60
N ALA A 4 33.81 -12.43 -18.54
CA ALA A 4 35.16 -11.99 -18.89
C ALA A 4 35.20 -10.73 -19.79
N CYS A 5 34.04 -10.28 -20.27
CA CYS A 5 33.90 -9.06 -21.08
C CYS A 5 33.38 -7.86 -20.26
N LEU A 6 33.12 -8.06 -18.97
CA LEU A 6 32.61 -7.03 -18.06
C LEU A 6 33.77 -6.46 -17.22
N PRO A 7 33.73 -5.18 -16.83
CA PRO A 7 34.72 -4.62 -15.92
C PRO A 7 34.75 -5.37 -14.59
N ASP A 8 35.94 -5.47 -13.97
CA ASP A 8 36.12 -6.19 -12.70
C ASP A 8 35.19 -5.66 -11.57
N HIS A 9 34.86 -4.36 -11.61
CA HIS A 9 33.95 -3.74 -10.63
C HIS A 9 32.48 -4.14 -10.77
N PHE A 10 32.08 -4.76 -11.88
CA PHE A 10 30.69 -5.11 -12.14
C PHE A 10 30.15 -6.13 -11.13
N MET A 11 30.99 -7.10 -10.74
CA MET A 11 30.64 -8.21 -9.83
C MET A 11 30.98 -7.92 -8.37
N HIS A 12 31.47 -6.73 -8.02
CA HIS A 12 31.69 -6.37 -6.63
C HIS A 12 30.36 -6.33 -5.86
N ALA A 13 30.41 -6.63 -4.56
CA ALA A 13 29.24 -6.48 -3.68
C ALA A 13 28.78 -5.01 -3.68
N ALA A 14 27.48 -4.79 -3.84
CA ALA A 14 26.87 -3.48 -4.10
C ALA A 14 27.43 -2.77 -5.36
N GLY A 15 27.95 -3.55 -6.31
CA GLY A 15 28.39 -3.09 -7.63
C GLY A 15 27.24 -3.03 -8.64
N ASP A 16 27.60 -2.81 -9.91
CA ASP A 16 26.62 -2.62 -11.00
C ASP A 16 25.65 -3.81 -11.15
N HIS A 17 26.13 -5.03 -10.92
CA HIS A 17 25.29 -6.22 -10.95
C HIS A 17 24.16 -6.16 -9.90
N ASP A 18 24.50 -5.81 -8.66
CA ASP A 18 23.55 -5.73 -7.56
C ASP A 18 22.56 -4.58 -7.76
N ALA A 19 23.02 -3.45 -8.32
CA ALA A 19 22.14 -2.34 -8.70
C ALA A 19 21.08 -2.77 -9.72
N ILE A 20 21.49 -3.52 -10.76
CA ILE A 20 20.56 -4.08 -11.76
C ILE A 20 19.59 -5.06 -11.09
N LEU A 21 20.08 -5.94 -10.23
CA LEU A 21 19.23 -6.90 -9.52
C LEU A 21 18.22 -6.23 -8.59
N LEU A 22 18.58 -5.11 -7.96
CA LEU A 22 17.68 -4.32 -7.14
C LEU A 22 16.55 -3.72 -7.98
N ILE A 23 16.86 -3.12 -9.14
CA ILE A 23 15.83 -2.58 -10.04
C ILE A 23 14.88 -3.70 -10.50
N LEU A 24 15.42 -4.86 -10.88
CA LEU A 24 14.61 -6.02 -11.26
C LEU A 24 13.76 -6.55 -10.10
N LEU A 25 14.29 -6.54 -8.87
CA LEU A 25 13.55 -6.93 -7.67
C LEU A 25 12.34 -6.01 -7.46
N LEU A 26 12.52 -4.69 -7.54
CA LEU A 26 11.44 -3.72 -7.43
C LEU A 26 10.34 -3.98 -8.48
N GLN A 27 10.73 -4.21 -9.73
CA GLN A 27 9.77 -4.56 -10.80
C GLN A 27 9.01 -5.87 -10.51
N ARG A 28 9.70 -6.90 -10.00
CA ARG A 28 9.06 -8.16 -9.60
C ARG A 28 8.09 -7.98 -8.45
N LEU A 29 8.44 -7.22 -7.42
CA LEU A 29 7.56 -6.92 -6.29
C LEU A 29 6.28 -6.23 -6.77
N ASN A 30 6.40 -5.23 -7.65
CA ASN A 30 5.24 -4.54 -8.21
C ASN A 30 4.34 -5.50 -9.02
N THR A 31 4.95 -6.33 -9.86
CA THR A 31 4.22 -7.29 -10.72
C THR A 31 3.52 -8.36 -9.89
N LYS A 32 4.20 -8.92 -8.88
CA LYS A 32 3.61 -9.90 -7.95
C LYS A 32 2.46 -9.29 -7.18
N ALA A 33 2.62 -8.06 -6.67
CA ALA A 33 1.55 -7.38 -5.97
C ALA A 33 0.30 -7.20 -6.85
N GLU A 34 0.48 -6.81 -8.12
CA GLU A 34 -0.63 -6.67 -9.07
C GLU A 34 -1.33 -8.01 -9.37
N ILE A 35 -0.56 -9.09 -9.57
CA ILE A 35 -1.12 -10.44 -9.78
C ILE A 35 -1.95 -10.87 -8.58
N ILE A 36 -1.41 -10.72 -7.36
CA ILE A 36 -2.10 -11.09 -6.12
C ILE A 36 -3.37 -10.25 -5.96
N LEU A 37 -3.30 -8.94 -6.19
CA LEU A 37 -4.45 -8.02 -6.14
C LEU A 37 -5.59 -8.47 -7.07
N GLY A 38 -5.27 -8.89 -8.30
CA GLY A 38 -6.26 -9.43 -9.23
C GLY A 38 -6.95 -10.68 -8.68
N GLN A 39 -6.16 -11.65 -8.21
CA GLN A 39 -6.67 -12.93 -7.74
C GLN A 39 -7.50 -12.83 -6.45
N ILE A 40 -7.10 -12.00 -5.48
CA ILE A 40 -7.84 -11.88 -4.22
C ILE A 40 -9.21 -11.20 -4.39
N ARG A 41 -9.36 -10.33 -5.40
CA ARG A 41 -10.65 -9.67 -5.72
C ARG A 41 -11.67 -10.65 -6.27
N GLU A 42 -11.20 -11.63 -7.05
CA GLU A 42 -12.03 -12.72 -7.55
C GLU A 42 -12.33 -13.74 -6.45
N ARG A 43 -11.32 -14.09 -5.63
CA ARG A 43 -11.45 -15.09 -4.57
C ARG A 43 -12.38 -14.66 -3.44
N PHE A 44 -12.30 -13.40 -3.04
CA PHE A 44 -13.08 -12.82 -1.95
C PHE A 44 -13.91 -11.65 -2.52
N PRO A 45 -15.12 -11.88 -3.06
CA PRO A 45 -15.89 -10.82 -3.69
C PRO A 45 -16.40 -9.78 -2.68
N ALA A 46 -16.84 -8.62 -3.19
CA ALA A 46 -17.43 -7.60 -2.32
C ALA A 46 -18.79 -8.04 -1.76
N VAL A 47 -19.05 -7.70 -0.49
CA VAL A 47 -20.34 -7.98 0.16
C VAL A 47 -21.36 -6.94 -0.30
N ASN A 48 -22.34 -7.36 -1.09
CA ASN A 48 -23.39 -6.48 -1.63
C ASN A 48 -24.53 -6.22 -0.64
N VAL A 49 -24.82 -7.20 0.24
CA VAL A 49 -25.90 -7.14 1.23
C VAL A 49 -25.33 -7.56 2.57
N TRP A 50 -25.41 -6.64 3.54
CA TRP A 50 -24.95 -6.85 4.92
C TRP A 50 -26.15 -7.17 5.82
N ASP A 51 -26.53 -8.44 5.87
CA ASP A 51 -27.59 -8.93 6.76
C ASP A 51 -27.02 -9.81 7.90
N ARG A 52 -27.89 -10.15 8.87
CA ARG A 52 -27.51 -10.99 10.00
C ARG A 52 -27.03 -12.38 9.60
N GLU A 53 -27.50 -12.94 8.50
CA GLU A 53 -27.09 -14.27 8.05
C GLU A 53 -25.66 -14.24 7.53
N VAL A 54 -25.34 -13.28 6.64
CA VAL A 54 -24.00 -13.05 6.11
C VAL A 54 -23.01 -12.82 7.25
N VAL A 55 -23.36 -11.99 8.22
CA VAL A 55 -22.48 -11.62 9.34
C VAL A 55 -22.30 -12.75 10.36
N MET A 56 -23.38 -13.46 10.72
CA MET A 56 -23.36 -14.40 11.85
C MET A 56 -23.20 -15.87 11.45
N LYS A 57 -23.51 -16.24 10.21
CA LYS A 57 -23.55 -17.64 9.76
C LYS A 57 -22.58 -17.95 8.63
N THR A 58 -21.93 -16.94 8.04
CA THR A 58 -20.99 -17.14 6.93
C THR A 58 -19.65 -16.49 7.21
N HIS A 59 -18.64 -16.86 6.43
CA HIS A 59 -17.30 -16.27 6.48
C HIS A 59 -17.17 -15.02 5.59
N THR A 60 -18.19 -14.69 4.80
CA THR A 60 -18.13 -13.67 3.73
C THR A 60 -17.70 -12.29 4.24
N ALA A 61 -18.23 -11.85 5.38
CA ALA A 61 -17.89 -10.57 5.98
C ALA A 61 -16.41 -10.50 6.40
N VAL A 62 -15.93 -11.55 7.07
CA VAL A 62 -14.55 -11.65 7.56
C VAL A 62 -13.59 -11.78 6.38
N GLN A 63 -13.93 -12.58 5.38
CA GLN A 63 -13.17 -12.73 4.14
C GLN A 63 -13.03 -11.43 3.36
N TYR A 64 -14.11 -10.64 3.30
CA TYR A 64 -14.06 -9.33 2.67
C TYR A 64 -13.18 -8.33 3.46
N SER A 65 -13.26 -8.35 4.80
CA SER A 65 -12.40 -7.52 5.65
C SER A 65 -10.92 -7.91 5.49
N PHE A 66 -10.60 -9.20 5.54
CA PHE A 66 -9.26 -9.76 5.27
C PHE A 66 -8.72 -9.31 3.91
N ARG A 67 -9.53 -9.44 2.85
CA ARG A 67 -9.16 -8.99 1.51
C ARG A 67 -8.83 -7.49 1.49
N CYS A 68 -9.63 -6.66 2.14
CA CYS A 68 -9.37 -5.22 2.20
C CYS A 68 -8.05 -4.89 2.91
N GLN A 69 -7.72 -5.63 3.98
CA GLN A 69 -6.43 -5.49 4.66
C GLN A 69 -5.27 -5.95 3.77
N LEU A 70 -5.40 -7.09 3.07
CA LEU A 70 -4.38 -7.55 2.14
C LEU A 70 -4.20 -6.59 0.95
N GLU A 71 -5.29 -6.03 0.40
CA GLU A 71 -5.23 -4.99 -0.64
C GLU A 71 -4.44 -3.76 -0.16
N TYR A 72 -4.62 -3.34 1.10
CA TYR A 72 -3.82 -2.26 1.68
C TYR A 72 -2.33 -2.59 1.65
N GLN A 73 -1.94 -3.76 2.16
CA GLN A 73 -0.53 -4.16 2.23
C GLN A 73 0.12 -4.21 0.84
N LEU A 74 -0.60 -4.74 -0.16
CA LEU A 74 -0.12 -4.84 -1.54
C LEU A 74 0.01 -3.46 -2.20
N HIS A 75 -0.97 -2.57 -2.00
CA HIS A 75 -0.87 -1.20 -2.50
C HIS A 75 0.24 -0.40 -1.81
N MET A 76 0.55 -0.67 -0.53
CA MET A 76 1.71 -0.08 0.13
C MET A 76 3.04 -0.53 -0.49
N ILE A 77 3.16 -1.81 -0.86
CA ILE A 77 4.33 -2.30 -1.63
C ILE A 77 4.44 -1.53 -2.96
N GLN A 78 3.36 -1.45 -3.75
CA GLN A 78 3.37 -0.74 -5.03
C GLN A 78 3.70 0.75 -4.86
N CYS A 79 3.19 1.38 -3.81
CA CYS A 79 3.48 2.78 -3.47
C CYS A 79 4.96 2.99 -3.23
N VAL A 80 5.56 2.23 -2.31
CA VAL A 80 6.97 2.36 -1.96
C VAL A 80 7.85 2.01 -3.17
N VAL A 81 7.54 0.95 -3.92
CA VAL A 81 8.27 0.61 -5.15
C VAL A 81 8.22 1.75 -6.16
N SER A 82 7.08 2.39 -6.36
CA SER A 82 6.95 3.52 -7.29
C SER A 82 7.82 4.71 -6.88
N MET A 83 7.97 4.95 -5.57
CA MET A 83 8.89 5.96 -5.05
C MET A 83 10.35 5.57 -5.32
N TRP A 84 10.72 4.32 -5.01
CA TRP A 84 12.05 3.77 -5.30
C TRP A 84 12.42 3.90 -6.78
N SER A 85 11.54 3.48 -7.68
CA SER A 85 11.76 3.60 -9.12
C SER A 85 12.02 5.05 -9.54
N LEU A 86 11.20 6.00 -9.07
CA LEU A 86 11.39 7.41 -9.38
C LEU A 86 12.76 7.94 -8.91
N ALA A 87 13.16 7.62 -7.67
CA ALA A 87 14.44 8.08 -7.17
C ALA A 87 15.62 7.46 -7.92
N LEU A 88 15.57 6.15 -8.18
CA LEU A 88 16.66 5.46 -8.88
C LEU A 88 16.81 5.93 -10.33
N ASP A 89 15.70 6.29 -10.99
CA ASP A 89 15.71 6.82 -12.36
C ASP A 89 16.38 8.20 -12.47
N THR A 90 16.37 9.00 -11.38
CA THR A 90 16.93 10.37 -11.40
C THR A 90 18.19 10.55 -10.55
N CYS A 91 18.61 9.53 -9.80
CA CYS A 91 19.74 9.65 -8.89
C CYS A 91 21.10 9.64 -9.61
N ALA A 92 22.13 10.12 -8.90
CA ALA A 92 23.51 9.96 -9.35
C ALA A 92 23.93 8.47 -9.25
N PRO A 93 24.85 8.00 -10.12
CA PRO A 93 25.31 6.61 -10.11
C PRO A 93 25.80 6.13 -8.74
N GLU A 94 26.46 6.99 -7.97
CA GLU A 94 26.95 6.68 -6.62
C GLU A 94 25.82 6.39 -5.64
N THR A 95 24.67 7.05 -5.80
CA THR A 95 23.48 6.79 -5.00
C THR A 95 22.83 5.47 -5.39
N LEU A 96 22.78 5.15 -6.68
CA LEU A 96 22.29 3.85 -7.16
C LEU A 96 23.13 2.69 -6.59
N LEU A 97 24.47 2.81 -6.65
CA LEU A 97 25.36 1.80 -6.07
C LEU A 97 25.21 1.68 -4.55
N ARG A 98 25.01 2.82 -3.86
CA ARG A 98 24.69 2.79 -2.42
C ARG A 98 23.35 2.09 -2.15
N ALA A 99 22.34 2.33 -2.98
CA ALA A 99 21.04 1.68 -2.85
C ALA A 99 21.13 0.17 -3.06
N ALA A 100 22.06 -0.30 -3.91
CA ALA A 100 22.33 -1.72 -4.13
C ALA A 100 22.69 -2.47 -2.83
N SER A 101 23.19 -1.79 -1.79
CA SER A 101 23.43 -2.41 -0.48
C SER A 101 22.16 -2.94 0.19
N ALA A 102 20.98 -2.48 -0.22
CA ALA A 102 19.70 -2.97 0.28
C ALA A 102 19.31 -4.33 -0.31
N LEU A 103 19.92 -4.75 -1.43
CA LEU A 103 19.51 -5.92 -2.19
C LEU A 103 19.41 -7.22 -1.36
N PRO A 104 20.40 -7.61 -0.52
CA PRO A 104 20.37 -8.91 0.14
C PRO A 104 19.13 -9.09 1.03
N ASP A 105 18.85 -8.09 1.86
CA ASP A 105 17.71 -8.11 2.78
C ASP A 105 16.39 -7.85 2.05
N ALA A 106 16.38 -6.97 1.03
CA ALA A 106 15.21 -6.71 0.20
C ALA A 106 14.75 -7.97 -0.55
N ALA A 107 15.70 -8.75 -1.10
CA ALA A 107 15.42 -10.00 -1.80
C ALA A 107 14.83 -11.06 -0.86
N GLN A 108 15.19 -11.05 0.42
CA GLN A 108 14.56 -11.92 1.42
C GLN A 108 13.08 -11.55 1.64
N GLN A 109 12.73 -10.26 1.56
CA GLN A 109 11.34 -9.81 1.73
C GLN A 109 10.42 -10.29 0.59
N GLU A 110 10.96 -10.48 -0.63
CA GLU A 110 10.21 -10.96 -1.79
C GLU A 110 9.50 -12.30 -1.53
N ARG A 111 10.08 -13.14 -0.67
CA ARG A 111 9.55 -14.47 -0.32
C ARG A 111 8.15 -14.42 0.28
N ALA A 112 7.78 -13.32 0.93
CA ALA A 112 6.43 -13.15 1.47
C ALA A 112 5.37 -13.11 0.35
N LEU A 113 5.67 -12.46 -0.77
CA LEU A 113 4.77 -12.43 -1.93
C LEU A 113 4.78 -13.78 -2.65
N ASP A 114 5.92 -14.47 -2.71
CA ASP A 114 5.98 -15.83 -3.26
C ASP A 114 5.11 -16.80 -2.46
N ALA A 115 5.16 -16.72 -1.12
CA ALA A 115 4.32 -17.53 -0.24
C ALA A 115 2.83 -17.22 -0.44
N ALA A 116 2.45 -15.93 -0.52
CA ALA A 116 1.07 -15.53 -0.79
C ALA A 116 0.57 -16.02 -2.17
N ALA A 117 1.41 -15.90 -3.21
CA ALA A 117 1.09 -16.42 -4.54
C ALA A 117 0.96 -17.95 -4.56
N HIS A 118 1.79 -18.66 -3.79
CA HIS A 118 1.68 -20.10 -3.62
C HIS A 118 0.36 -20.49 -2.93
N LEU A 119 0.00 -19.84 -1.83
CA LEU A 119 -1.26 -20.07 -1.13
C LEU A 119 -2.47 -19.82 -2.05
N LEU A 120 -2.44 -18.76 -2.88
CA LEU A 120 -3.47 -18.53 -3.88
C LEU A 120 -3.55 -19.66 -4.91
N LYS A 121 -2.40 -20.09 -5.44
CA LYS A 121 -2.33 -21.17 -6.43
C LYS A 121 -2.82 -22.51 -5.86
N ALA A 122 -2.53 -22.78 -4.59
CA ALA A 122 -2.98 -23.97 -3.87
C ALA A 122 -4.43 -23.85 -3.38
N ASN A 123 -5.07 -22.68 -3.52
CA ASN A 123 -6.38 -22.36 -2.96
C ASN A 123 -6.44 -22.48 -1.43
N GLU A 124 -5.32 -22.20 -0.78
CA GLU A 124 -5.11 -22.27 0.68
C GLU A 124 -5.03 -20.88 1.33
N LEU A 125 -5.08 -19.80 0.55
CA LEU A 125 -5.18 -18.45 1.11
C LEU A 125 -6.59 -18.24 1.68
N ASP A 126 -6.68 -17.93 2.97
CA ASP A 126 -7.92 -17.65 3.70
C ASP A 126 -7.77 -16.49 4.70
N GLU A 127 -8.86 -16.14 5.38
CA GLU A 127 -8.91 -15.03 6.35
C GLU A 127 -8.07 -15.23 7.62
N ASN A 128 -7.53 -16.43 7.86
CA ASN A 128 -6.70 -16.73 9.03
C ASN A 128 -5.21 -16.63 8.72
N CYS A 129 -4.85 -16.47 7.45
CA CYS A 129 -3.46 -16.30 7.02
C CYS A 129 -2.88 -14.99 7.57
N SER A 130 -1.67 -15.05 8.14
CA SER A 130 -0.97 -13.85 8.61
C SER A 130 -0.52 -12.96 7.45
N LEU A 131 -0.67 -11.65 7.63
CA LEU A 131 -0.19 -10.62 6.70
C LEU A 131 1.18 -10.05 7.07
N ASP A 132 1.77 -10.48 8.19
CA ASP A 132 2.98 -9.87 8.79
C ASP A 132 4.18 -9.90 7.83
N GLY A 133 4.31 -10.95 7.03
CA GLY A 133 5.38 -11.07 6.04
C GLY A 133 5.27 -10.03 4.93
N ILE A 134 4.06 -9.76 4.48
CA ILE A 134 3.78 -8.75 3.42
C ILE A 134 3.95 -7.36 4.01
N GLU A 135 3.48 -7.12 5.24
CA GLU A 135 3.70 -5.87 5.94
C GLU A 135 5.20 -5.57 6.13
N ARG A 136 5.98 -6.58 6.52
CA ARG A 136 7.43 -6.46 6.67
C ARG A 136 8.11 -6.05 5.37
N CYS A 137 7.59 -6.47 4.22
CA CYS A 137 8.17 -6.16 2.92
C CYS A 137 8.16 -4.65 2.63
N TRP A 138 7.00 -3.99 2.70
CA TRP A 138 6.96 -2.55 2.42
C TRP A 138 7.53 -1.70 3.56
N THR A 139 7.39 -2.13 4.83
CA THR A 139 7.98 -1.40 5.96
C THR A 139 9.50 -1.41 5.91
N TYR A 140 10.12 -2.54 5.52
CA TYR A 140 11.56 -2.60 5.26
C TYR A 140 11.98 -1.64 4.14
N LEU A 141 11.29 -1.67 2.99
CA LEU A 141 11.61 -0.80 1.86
C LEU A 141 11.43 0.69 2.21
N ALA A 142 10.42 1.03 3.01
CA ALA A 142 10.20 2.39 3.48
C ALA A 142 11.29 2.85 4.48
N ALA A 143 11.70 1.97 5.40
CA ALA A 143 12.79 2.25 6.32
C ALA A 143 14.11 2.47 5.57
N MET A 144 14.40 1.62 4.59
CA MET A 144 15.60 1.71 3.79
C MET A 144 15.61 2.95 2.87
N TRP A 145 14.46 3.32 2.30
CA TRP A 145 14.29 4.58 1.57
C TRP A 145 14.72 5.79 2.41
N SER A 146 14.28 5.83 3.66
CA SER A 146 14.63 6.87 4.61
C SER A 146 16.12 6.84 4.96
N ALA A 147 16.66 5.66 5.29
CA ALA A 147 18.06 5.48 5.67
C ALA A 147 19.05 5.89 4.56
N LEU A 148 18.71 5.63 3.30
CA LEU A 148 19.50 6.01 2.13
C LEU A 148 19.29 7.46 1.68
N ASN A 149 18.37 8.18 2.32
CA ASN A 149 17.99 9.56 1.99
C ASN A 149 17.56 9.73 0.51
N LEU A 150 16.85 8.74 -0.04
CA LEU A 150 16.41 8.75 -1.45
C LEU A 150 15.35 9.83 -1.73
N GLY A 151 14.64 10.30 -0.70
CA GLY A 151 13.73 11.45 -0.82
C GLY A 151 14.43 12.76 -1.21
N SER A 152 15.76 12.85 -1.08
CA SER A 152 16.54 14.04 -1.41
C SER A 152 17.17 14.01 -2.82
N THR A 153 17.05 12.90 -3.56
CA THR A 153 17.74 12.70 -4.86
C THR A 153 16.92 13.16 -6.07
N GLY A 154 15.77 13.80 -5.85
CA GLY A 154 14.86 14.21 -6.91
C GLY A 154 13.43 14.47 -6.40
N PRO A 155 12.41 14.46 -7.28
CA PRO A 155 11.02 14.55 -6.86
C PRO A 155 10.68 13.37 -5.93
N ALA A 156 10.20 13.68 -4.72
CA ALA A 156 9.88 12.67 -3.71
C ALA A 156 8.61 11.86 -4.01
N LEU A 157 7.81 12.29 -4.98
CA LEU A 157 6.47 11.77 -5.24
C LEU A 157 6.19 11.65 -6.74
N CYS A 158 5.90 10.42 -7.20
CA CYS A 158 5.34 10.16 -8.52
C CYS A 158 3.82 10.04 -8.45
N ARG A 159 3.16 10.25 -9.59
CA ARG A 159 1.72 10.02 -9.74
C ARG A 159 1.31 8.63 -9.27
N ASP A 160 2.02 7.60 -9.70
CA ASP A 160 1.65 6.21 -9.41
C ASP A 160 1.77 5.93 -7.90
N GLY A 161 2.81 6.45 -7.24
CA GLY A 161 2.94 6.41 -5.78
C GLY A 161 1.72 7.00 -5.08
N VAL A 162 1.23 8.17 -5.52
CA VAL A 162 0.01 8.78 -4.95
C VAL A 162 -1.24 7.96 -5.24
N VAL A 163 -1.36 7.41 -6.45
CA VAL A 163 -2.49 6.54 -6.80
C VAL A 163 -2.51 5.32 -5.89
N HIS A 164 -1.38 4.64 -5.71
CA HIS A 164 -1.27 3.48 -4.83
C HIS A 164 -1.52 3.84 -3.37
N ALA A 165 -1.01 4.96 -2.86
CA ALA A 165 -1.33 5.44 -1.52
C ALA A 165 -2.83 5.70 -1.34
N CYS A 166 -3.49 6.31 -2.33
CA CYS A 166 -4.94 6.51 -2.28
C CYS A 166 -5.70 5.17 -2.30
N CYS A 167 -5.27 4.21 -3.11
CA CYS A 167 -5.87 2.87 -3.16
C CYS A 167 -5.67 2.10 -1.85
N ALA A 168 -4.50 2.23 -1.21
CA ALA A 168 -4.20 1.64 0.09
C ALA A 168 -5.14 2.20 1.17
N LEU A 169 -5.23 3.53 1.28
CA LEU A 169 -6.13 4.19 2.22
C LEU A 169 -7.61 3.86 1.95
N GLU A 170 -8.00 3.75 0.69
CA GLU A 170 -9.36 3.34 0.32
C GLU A 170 -9.64 1.89 0.73
N ALA A 171 -8.66 0.99 0.62
CA ALA A 171 -8.79 -0.39 1.07
C ALA A 171 -8.98 -0.48 2.59
N LEU A 172 -8.20 0.25 3.38
CA LEU A 172 -8.42 0.36 4.83
C LEU A 172 -9.78 0.97 5.17
N ALA A 173 -10.16 2.06 4.49
CA ALA A 173 -11.47 2.68 4.69
C ALA A 173 -12.61 1.70 4.39
N ARG A 174 -12.44 0.81 3.40
CA ARG A 174 -13.38 -0.27 3.10
C ARG A 174 -13.39 -1.36 4.17
N ALA A 175 -12.24 -1.75 4.72
CA ALA A 175 -12.16 -2.70 5.83
C ALA A 175 -12.95 -2.18 7.05
N VAL A 176 -12.65 -0.95 7.48
CA VAL A 176 -13.34 -0.33 8.62
C VAL A 176 -14.84 -0.15 8.35
N HIS A 177 -15.22 0.21 7.12
CA HIS A 177 -16.62 0.31 6.74
C HIS A 177 -17.35 -1.05 6.73
N ALA A 178 -16.65 -2.11 6.33
CA ALA A 178 -17.16 -3.48 6.38
C ALA A 178 -17.43 -3.92 7.82
N ASP A 179 -16.45 -3.71 8.70
CA ASP A 179 -16.56 -4.03 10.11
C ASP A 179 -17.67 -3.19 10.79
N ALA A 180 -17.78 -1.91 10.42
CA ALA A 180 -18.90 -1.06 10.84
C ALA A 180 -20.25 -1.64 10.37
N SER A 181 -20.36 -2.05 9.11
CA SER A 181 -21.58 -2.63 8.55
C SER A 181 -21.96 -3.95 9.24
N ALA A 182 -20.97 -4.77 9.62
CA ALA A 182 -21.18 -5.95 10.44
C ALA A 182 -21.73 -5.59 11.83
N LEU A 183 -21.14 -4.58 12.48
CA LEU A 183 -21.58 -4.08 13.78
C LEU A 183 -23.05 -3.60 13.76
N THR A 184 -23.53 -3.02 12.66
CA THR A 184 -24.95 -2.63 12.52
C THR A 184 -25.92 -3.79 12.77
N GLN A 185 -25.53 -5.01 12.39
CA GLN A 185 -26.37 -6.21 12.53
C GLN A 185 -26.35 -6.79 13.95
N ILE A 186 -25.28 -6.49 14.69
CA ILE A 186 -25.00 -7.00 16.04
C ILE A 186 -25.53 -6.03 17.11
N LEU A 187 -25.41 -4.72 16.87
CA LEU A 187 -25.83 -3.64 17.76
C LEU A 187 -27.29 -3.76 18.17
N GLN A 188 -27.53 -3.76 19.48
CA GLN A 188 -28.89 -3.81 20.03
C GLN A 188 -29.59 -2.46 19.91
N GLN A 189 -30.92 -2.49 19.86
CA GLN A 189 -31.73 -1.27 19.74
C GLN A 189 -31.54 -0.31 20.93
N SER A 190 -31.28 -0.85 22.11
CA SER A 190 -30.97 -0.11 23.35
C SER A 190 -29.65 0.68 23.26
N GLU A 191 -28.67 0.19 22.50
CA GLU A 191 -27.32 0.76 22.42
C GLU A 191 -27.21 1.90 21.41
N ARG A 192 -28.17 2.02 20.49
CA ARG A 192 -28.15 3.00 19.39
C ARG A 192 -28.19 4.45 19.87
N ASN A 193 -28.84 4.71 21.00
CA ASN A 193 -28.96 6.06 21.56
C ASN A 193 -27.78 6.43 22.49
N LEU A 194 -26.85 5.48 22.72
CA LEU A 194 -25.68 5.67 23.59
C LEU A 194 -24.46 6.11 22.77
N GLU A 195 -23.36 6.41 23.46
CA GLU A 195 -22.07 6.80 22.84
C GLU A 195 -21.58 5.78 21.81
N LEU A 196 -21.83 4.49 22.05
CA LEU A 196 -21.48 3.42 21.12
C LEU A 196 -22.22 3.55 19.77
N GLY A 197 -23.51 3.87 19.81
CA GLY A 197 -24.31 4.12 18.61
C GLY A 197 -23.82 5.35 17.84
N GLN A 198 -23.50 6.43 18.55
CA GLN A 198 -22.95 7.66 17.95
C GLN A 198 -21.58 7.40 17.30
N LEU A 199 -20.69 6.66 17.97
CA LEU A 199 -19.39 6.26 17.42
C LEU A 199 -19.56 5.42 16.15
N HIS A 200 -20.50 4.46 16.16
CA HIS A 200 -20.81 3.63 15.00
C HIS A 200 -21.27 4.47 13.79
N GLU A 201 -22.20 5.41 13.99
CA GLU A 201 -22.67 6.32 12.94
C GLU A 201 -21.52 7.21 12.41
N ALA A 202 -20.70 7.75 13.31
CA ALA A 202 -19.54 8.55 12.94
C ALA A 202 -18.51 7.75 12.12
N MET A 203 -18.29 6.47 12.47
CA MET A 203 -17.39 5.57 11.74
C MET A 203 -17.92 5.27 10.32
N MET A 204 -19.22 4.98 10.18
CA MET A 204 -19.86 4.79 8.88
C MET A 204 -19.78 6.03 7.98
N ALA A 205 -20.07 7.21 8.54
CA ALA A 205 -20.00 8.48 7.82
C ALA A 205 -18.57 8.82 7.41
N SER A 206 -17.60 8.68 8.31
CA SER A 206 -16.20 9.05 8.06
C SER A 206 -15.55 8.14 7.02
N THR A 207 -15.77 6.83 7.10
CA THR A 207 -15.21 5.87 6.14
C THR A 207 -15.80 6.01 4.75
N SER A 208 -17.11 6.27 4.63
CA SER A 208 -17.75 6.51 3.33
C SER A 208 -17.29 7.83 2.71
N ALA A 209 -17.17 8.90 3.50
CA ALA A 209 -16.62 10.18 3.06
C ALA A 209 -15.16 10.04 2.59
N LEU A 210 -14.32 9.33 3.34
CA LEU A 210 -12.92 9.08 3.00
C LEU A 210 -12.80 8.35 1.65
N GLN A 211 -13.60 7.30 1.41
CA GLN A 211 -13.61 6.60 0.12
C GLN A 211 -13.95 7.54 -1.05
N GLN A 212 -14.94 8.42 -0.88
CA GLN A 212 -15.32 9.39 -1.92
C GLN A 212 -14.22 10.43 -2.16
N GLN A 213 -13.60 10.94 -1.10
CA GLN A 213 -12.49 11.90 -1.18
C GLN A 213 -11.29 11.30 -1.90
N LEU A 214 -10.89 10.06 -1.57
CA LEU A 214 -9.76 9.38 -2.21
C LEU A 214 -10.03 9.07 -3.69
N LYS A 215 -11.27 8.71 -4.05
CA LYS A 215 -11.70 8.60 -5.46
C LYS A 215 -11.60 9.94 -6.19
N ALA A 216 -12.03 11.03 -5.56
CA ALA A 216 -11.96 12.36 -6.13
C ALA A 216 -10.51 12.83 -6.32
N LEU A 217 -9.62 12.57 -5.35
CA LEU A 217 -8.19 12.89 -5.45
C LEU A 217 -7.54 12.17 -6.63
N ARG A 218 -7.76 10.85 -6.78
CA ARG A 218 -7.21 10.09 -7.92
C ARG A 218 -7.66 10.62 -9.27
N ARG A 219 -8.93 11.06 -9.39
CA ARG A 219 -9.47 11.65 -10.62
C ARG A 219 -8.88 13.02 -10.95
N ARG A 220 -8.37 13.75 -9.95
CA ARG A 220 -7.78 15.09 -10.09
C ARG A 220 -6.28 15.05 -10.37
N LEU A 221 -5.62 13.90 -10.23
CA LEU A 221 -4.20 13.77 -10.50
C LEU A 221 -3.91 14.06 -11.98
N PRO A 222 -2.98 14.96 -12.29
CA PRO A 222 -2.64 15.28 -13.68
C PRO A 222 -2.05 14.05 -14.38
N PRO A 223 -2.21 13.94 -15.72
CA PRO A 223 -1.49 12.94 -16.50
C PRO A 223 0.02 13.25 -16.49
N GLY A 224 0.84 12.21 -16.35
CA GLY A 224 2.31 12.31 -16.29
C GLY A 224 2.90 11.85 -14.95
N ALA A 225 4.19 11.51 -14.92
CA ALA A 225 4.86 10.94 -13.75
C ALA A 225 5.21 11.97 -12.67
N ASN A 226 5.47 13.23 -13.07
CA ASN A 226 6.03 14.27 -12.19
C ASN A 226 4.93 15.17 -11.61
N LEU A 227 4.74 15.07 -10.29
CA LEU A 227 3.77 15.89 -9.54
C LEU A 227 4.33 17.26 -9.12
N SER A 228 5.59 17.57 -9.41
CA SER A 228 6.21 18.87 -9.10
C SER A 228 5.52 20.06 -9.77
N ALA A 229 4.85 19.83 -10.91
CA ALA A 229 4.03 20.83 -11.59
C ALA A 229 2.60 20.96 -11.03
N ALA A 230 2.17 20.04 -10.14
CA ALA A 230 0.79 19.95 -9.69
C ALA A 230 0.44 20.90 -8.52
N GLY A 231 1.38 21.71 -8.03
CA GLY A 231 1.15 22.67 -6.95
C GLY A 231 0.67 22.02 -5.64
N ILE A 232 0.94 20.73 -5.43
CA ILE A 232 0.68 20.03 -4.17
C ILE A 232 1.79 20.45 -3.22
N ASP A 233 1.62 21.59 -2.57
CA ASP A 233 2.53 22.05 -1.53
C ASP A 233 2.31 21.20 -0.25
N PRO A 234 3.27 20.35 0.17
CA PRO A 234 3.13 19.52 1.37
C PRO A 234 2.99 20.36 2.65
N GLN A 235 3.29 21.66 2.61
CA GLN A 235 3.20 22.57 3.76
C GLN A 235 1.85 23.32 3.85
N ALA A 236 0.97 23.24 2.85
CA ALA A 236 -0.27 24.02 2.85
C ALA A 236 -1.35 23.52 3.82
N SER A 237 -1.23 22.29 4.33
CA SER A 237 -2.26 21.66 5.18
C SER A 237 -2.20 22.10 6.65
N THR A 238 -1.07 22.63 7.13
CA THR A 238 -0.90 23.07 8.52
C THR A 238 -1.36 24.50 8.75
N ALA A 239 -1.39 25.35 7.71
CA ALA A 239 -1.80 26.74 7.82
C ALA A 239 -3.33 26.93 7.99
N GLN A 240 -4.15 26.04 7.41
CA GLN A 240 -5.61 26.19 7.48
C GLN A 240 -6.24 25.73 8.80
N TYR A 241 -5.52 24.98 9.63
CA TYR A 241 -6.03 24.53 10.94
C TYR A 241 -5.72 25.51 12.08
N CYS A 242 -4.72 26.39 11.92
CA CYS A 242 -4.34 27.36 12.95
C CYS A 242 -5.22 28.62 12.96
N ASP A 243 -5.95 28.90 11.87
CA ASP A 243 -6.73 30.14 11.73
C ASP A 243 -8.18 30.03 12.25
N ARG A 244 -8.61 28.83 12.69
CA ARG A 244 -9.96 28.61 13.26
C ARG A 244 -10.01 28.54 14.79
N SER A 245 -8.88 28.64 15.48
CA SER A 245 -8.82 28.55 16.95
C SER A 245 -8.62 29.90 17.66
N GLN A 246 -8.70 31.04 16.95
CA GLN A 246 -8.52 32.37 17.55
C GLN A 246 -9.75 33.30 17.52
N THR A 247 -10.95 32.78 17.26
CA THR A 247 -12.18 33.56 17.48
C THR A 247 -13.20 32.77 18.30
N CYS A 248 -13.00 32.76 19.62
CA CYS A 248 -14.03 32.91 20.64
C CYS A 248 -13.38 33.15 22.00
#